data_AF-A0A1A8NHA8-F1
#
_entry.id   AF-A0A1A8NHA8-F1
#
_cell.length_a   1.000
_cell.length_b   1.000
_cell.length_c   1.000
_cell.angle_alpha   90.00
_cell.angle_beta   90.00
_cell.angle_gamma   90.00
#
_symmetry.space_group_name_H-M   'P 1'
#
loop_
_entity.id
_entity.type
_entity.pdbx_description
1 polymer ?
#
loop_
_entity_poly.entity_id
_entity_poly.type
_entity_poly.pdbx_seq_one_letter_code
_entity_poly.pdbx_strand_id
1 'polypeptide(L)' 'LLVVKQGDTCEEALQRHLVEDKSPNGGASYADFLYHLHINSVRLLQ' A
#
# COMPACT_ATOMS: atom_id res chain seq x y z
N LEU A 1 -19.65 -4.94 -12.38
CA LEU A 1 -19.56 -5.46 -11.00
C LEU A 1 -18.84 -6.79 -11.05
N LEU A 2 -17.77 -6.95 -10.29
CA LEU A 2 -17.06 -8.22 -10.14
C LEU A 2 -17.20 -8.66 -8.68
N VAL A 3 -17.66 -9.88 -8.45
CA VAL A 3 -17.62 -10.51 -7.14
C VAL A 3 -16.35 -11.34 -7.08
N VAL A 4 -15.50 -11.04 -6.10
CA VAL A 4 -14.21 -11.71 -5.90
C VAL A 4 -14.31 -12.54 -4.62
N LYS A 5 -13.83 -13.78 -4.67
CA LYS A 5 -13.74 -14.65 -3.50
C LYS A 5 -12.29 -14.74 -3.03
N GLN A 6 -12.11 -14.78 -1.72
CA GLN A 6 -10.79 -15.01 -1.14
C GLN A 6 -10.22 -16.36 -1.61
N GLY A 7 -8.95 -16.36 -2.01
CA GLY A 7 -8.20 -17.50 -2.53
C GLY A 7 -8.39 -17.78 -4.02
N ASP A 8 -9.17 -16.98 -4.74
CA ASP A 8 -9.31 -17.10 -6.20
C ASP A 8 -8.25 -16.27 -6.95
N THR A 9 -8.10 -16.53 -8.25
CA THR A 9 -7.12 -15.82 -9.10
C THR A 9 -7.47 -14.35 -9.35
N CYS A 10 -8.72 -13.94 -9.12
CA CYS A 10 -9.15 -12.55 -9.26
C CYS A 10 -8.75 -11.70 -8.05
N GLU A 11 -8.43 -12.32 -6.91
CA GLU A 11 -7.94 -11.63 -5.70
C GLU A 11 -6.67 -10.81 -5.99
N GLU A 12 -5.74 -11.32 -6.79
CA GLU A 12 -4.52 -10.59 -7.18
C GLU A 12 -4.84 -9.31 -7.97
N ALA A 13 -5.90 -9.34 -8.78
CA ALA A 13 -6.36 -8.15 -9.49
C ALA A 13 -7.02 -7.16 -8.53
N LEU A 14 -7.79 -7.64 -7.55
CA LEU A 14 -8.41 -6.82 -6.51
C LEU A 14 -7.36 -6.14 -5.61
N GLN A 15 -6.28 -6.85 -5.24
CA GLN A 15 -5.21 -6.32 -4.39
C GLN A 15 -4.58 -5.03 -4.96
N ARG A 16 -4.52 -4.88 -6.29
CA ARG A 16 -4.01 -3.64 -6.92
C ARG A 16 -4.88 -2.40 -6.64
N HIS A 17 -6.11 -2.60 -6.19
CA HIS A 17 -7.03 -1.53 -5.80
C HIS A 17 -7.02 -1.23 -4.29
N LEU A 18 -6.36 -2.06 -3.48
CA LEU A 18 -6.20 -1.85 -2.03
C LEU A 18 -4.98 -0.96 -1.76
N VAL A 19 -5.13 0.33 -2.02
CA VAL A 19 -4.01 1.29 -2.10
C VAL A 19 -3.33 1.62 -0.75
N GLU A 20 -3.98 1.33 0.38
CA GLU A 20 -3.39 1.54 1.70
C GLU A 20 -2.45 0.40 2.11
N ASP A 21 -2.64 -0.78 1.54
CA ASP A 21 -1.84 -1.96 1.82
C ASP A 21 -0.48 -1.89 1.13
N LYS A 22 0.44 -2.75 1.59
CA LYS A 22 1.74 -2.87 0.95
C LYS A 22 1.59 -3.48 -0.44
N SER A 23 2.05 -2.77 -1.46
CA SER A 23 1.89 -3.21 -2.84
C SER A 23 2.75 -4.46 -3.12
N PRO A 24 2.22 -5.46 -3.83
CA PRO A 24 2.99 -6.61 -4.31
C PRO A 24 4.18 -6.22 -5.19
N ASN A 25 4.11 -5.04 -5.83
CA ASN A 25 5.18 -4.50 -6.68
C ASN A 25 6.29 -3.77 -5.88
N GLY A 26 6.29 -3.88 -4.55
CA GLY A 26 7.28 -3.26 -3.68
C GLY A 26 6.98 -1.82 -3.26
N GLY A 27 5.80 -1.31 -3.60
CA GLY A 27 5.31 0.00 -3.12
C GLY A 27 5.07 -0.01 -1.60
N ALA A 28 5.34 1.14 -0.97
CA ALA A 28 5.11 1.38 0.45
C ALA A 28 3.62 1.30 0.79
N SER A 29 3.28 0.78 1.97
CA SER A 29 1.94 0.93 2.53
C SER A 29 1.69 2.38 2.97
N TYR A 30 0.45 2.71 3.32
CA TYR A 30 0.11 4.02 3.87
C TYR A 30 0.90 4.34 5.16
N ALA A 31 1.03 3.36 6.06
CA ALA A 31 1.79 3.53 7.30
C ALA A 31 3.29 3.76 7.03
N ASP A 32 3.88 3.01 6.08
CA ASP A 32 5.26 3.21 5.66
C ASP A 32 5.47 4.61 5.08
N PHE A 33 4.54 5.07 4.24
CA PHE A 33 4.58 6.42 3.66
C PHE A 33 4.54 7.51 4.73
N LEU A 34 3.63 7.42 5.71
CA LEU A 34 3.56 8.38 6.82
C LEU A 34 4.85 8.39 7.64
N TYR A 35 5.43 7.22 7.90
CA TYR A 35 6.70 7.11 8.60
C TYR A 35 7.82 7.80 7.81
N HIS A 36 7.95 7.51 6.51
CA HIS A 36 8.94 8.15 5.66
C HIS A 36 8.76 9.66 5.58
N LEU A 37 7.51 10.13 5.46
CA LEU A 37 7.17 11.55 5.45
C LEU A 37 7.58 12.22 6.76
N HIS A 38 7.26 11.60 7.91
CA HIS A 38 7.63 12.10 9.22
C HIS A 38 9.14 12.24 9.37
N ILE A 39 9.90 11.17 9.11
CA ILE A 39 11.36 11.17 9.26
C ILE A 39 12.01 12.20 8.34
N ASN A 40 11.57 12.31 7.09
CA ASN A 40 12.10 13.30 6.16
C ASN A 40 11.78 14.74 6.61
N SER A 41 10.58 14.97 7.16
CA SER A 41 10.21 16.28 7.69
C SER A 41 11.08 16.68 8.89
N VAL A 42 11.33 15.74 9.82
CA VAL A 42 12.20 15.97 10.97
C VAL A 42 13.64 16.26 10.54
N ARG A 43 14.18 15.50 9.59
CA ARG A 43 15.55 15.69 9.07
C ARG A 43 15.79 17.05 8.42
N LEU A 44 14.77 17.65 7.81
CA LEU A 44 14.90 18.97 7.19
C LEU A 44 14.93 20.12 8.21
N LEU A 45 14.50 19.86 9.44
CA LEU A 45 14.42 20.86 10.53
C LEU A 45 15.61 20.78 11.50
N GLN A 46 16.52 19.82 11.32
CA GLN A 46 17.73 19.62 12.11
C GLN A 46 18.98 20.01 11.30
#